data_AF-A0A1F6Q918-F1
#
_entry.id   AF-A0A1F6Q918-F1
#
_cell.length_a   1.000
_cell.length_b   1.000
_cell.length_c   1.000
_cell.angle_alpha   90.00
_cell.angle_beta   90.00
_cell.angle_gamma   90.00
#
_symmetry.space_group_name_H-M   'P 1'
#
loop_
_entity.id
_entity.type
_entity.pdbx_description
1 polymer ?
#
loop_
_entity_poly.entity_id
_entity_poly.type
_entity_poly.pdbx_seq_one_letter_code
_entity_poly.pdbx_strand_id
1 'polypeptide(L)'
;MSKIIKKAFLLGIILPMPVVLTGCSGTPPDCSAKSTTKEVIEIFKQNNLNYKLLDENSISNIYIESSRTSDYDDKIKKYSCEGDLVIKPKKTGFYGKSGSNELYEYTYKNSYEYRCNVEYTSQFADNSKHYVESTYDANYYRGLSCQFY
;
A
#
# COMPACT_ATOMS: atom_id res chain seq x y z
N MET A 1 15.83 71.18 -31.88
CA MET A 1 14.50 70.56 -31.77
C MET A 1 14.69 69.07 -31.51
N SER A 2 14.22 68.56 -30.38
CA SER A 2 13.51 67.27 -30.26
C SER A 2 13.27 66.96 -28.79
N LYS A 3 11.98 66.96 -28.41
CA LYS A 3 11.47 66.52 -27.12
C LYS A 3 11.31 65.00 -27.19
N ILE A 4 11.85 64.26 -26.23
CA ILE A 4 11.54 62.84 -26.06
C ILE A 4 10.92 62.65 -24.67
N ILE A 5 9.67 62.20 -24.73
CA ILE A 5 8.71 62.01 -23.64
C ILE A 5 9.17 60.85 -22.77
N LYS A 6 9.42 61.10 -21.47
CA LYS A 6 9.69 60.04 -20.49
C LYS A 6 8.37 59.34 -20.16
N LYS A 7 8.19 58.11 -20.65
CA LYS A 7 7.10 57.21 -20.26
C LYS A 7 7.25 56.84 -18.79
N ALA A 8 6.20 57.06 -18.01
CA ALA A 8 6.10 56.64 -16.61
C ALA A 8 6.17 55.12 -16.53
N PHE A 9 7.21 54.61 -15.87
CA PHE A 9 7.38 53.20 -15.56
C PHE A 9 6.64 52.93 -14.25
N LEU A 10 5.46 52.31 -14.36
CA LEU A 10 4.68 51.84 -13.22
C LEU A 10 5.49 50.77 -12.47
N LEU A 11 5.99 51.14 -11.30
CA LEU A 11 6.52 50.24 -10.29
C LEU A 11 5.39 49.33 -9.79
N GLY A 12 5.26 48.15 -10.42
CA GLY A 12 4.44 47.06 -9.90
C GLY A 12 5.11 46.48 -8.66
N ILE A 13 4.48 46.69 -7.50
CA ILE A 13 4.84 46.07 -6.23
C ILE A 13 4.57 44.56 -6.34
N ILE A 14 5.61 43.76 -6.53
CA ILE A 14 5.55 42.31 -6.41
C ILE A 14 5.54 42.00 -4.91
N LEU A 15 4.35 41.76 -4.35
CA LEU A 15 4.20 41.18 -3.02
C LEU A 15 4.81 39.77 -3.04
N PRO A 16 5.83 39.46 -2.22
CA PRO A 16 6.26 38.08 -2.05
C PRO A 16 5.13 37.35 -1.32
N MET A 17 4.37 36.52 -2.04
CA MET A 17 3.51 35.54 -1.39
C MET A 17 4.42 34.66 -0.52
N PRO A 18 4.15 34.54 0.79
CA PRO A 18 4.81 33.53 1.60
C PRO A 18 4.38 32.17 1.03
N VAL A 19 5.29 31.53 0.30
CA VAL A 19 5.19 30.10 0.00
C VAL A 19 5.35 29.42 1.35
N VAL A 20 4.23 29.13 1.99
CA VAL A 20 4.21 28.34 3.21
C VAL A 20 4.59 26.92 2.80
N LEU A 21 5.90 26.66 2.76
CA LEU A 21 6.45 25.31 2.84
C LEU A 21 6.08 24.81 4.25
N THR A 22 4.82 24.42 4.43
CA THR A 22 4.45 23.45 5.45
C THR A 22 5.08 22.13 5.01
N GLY A 23 6.40 22.05 5.16
CA GLY A 23 7.06 20.76 5.26
C GLY A 23 6.43 20.11 6.48
N CYS A 24 5.47 19.23 6.25
CA CYS A 24 5.06 18.27 7.25
C CYS A 24 6.33 17.49 7.59
N SER A 25 7.04 17.94 8.63
CA SER A 25 8.08 17.16 9.32
C SER A 25 7.40 16.03 10.07
N GLY A 26 6.69 15.18 9.33
CA GLY A 26 6.07 13.99 9.85
C GLY A 26 7.16 13.00 10.23
N THR A 27 7.03 12.39 11.40
CA THR A 27 7.70 11.10 11.62
C THR A 27 7.03 10.09 10.68
N PRO A 28 7.77 9.19 10.00
CA PRO A 28 7.16 8.19 9.16
C PRO A 28 6.15 7.39 9.97
N PRO A 29 5.03 6.97 9.37
CA PRO A 29 4.09 6.12 10.07
C PRO A 29 4.81 4.84 10.49
N ASP A 30 4.51 4.38 11.70
CA ASP A 30 5.07 3.15 12.24
C ASP A 30 4.68 1.93 11.38
N CYS A 31 5.30 0.78 11.66
CA CYS A 31 5.07 -0.46 10.92
C CYS A 31 3.62 -0.93 10.98
N SER A 32 2.94 -0.73 12.11
CA SER A 32 1.57 -1.17 12.38
C SER A 32 0.49 -0.17 11.94
N ALA A 33 0.90 1.03 11.53
CA ALA A 33 0.01 2.07 11.08
C ALA A 33 -0.78 1.58 9.86
N LYS A 34 -2.09 1.84 9.88
CA LYS A 34 -3.01 1.38 8.82
C LYS A 34 -2.59 1.85 7.43
N SER A 35 -2.01 3.05 7.32
CA SER A 35 -1.48 3.58 6.05
C SER A 35 -0.34 2.71 5.53
N THR A 36 0.63 2.38 6.38
CA THR A 36 1.78 1.53 6.06
C THR A 36 1.33 0.15 5.62
N THR A 37 0.53 -0.53 6.44
CA THR A 37 0.08 -1.90 6.10
C THR A 37 -0.77 -1.93 4.83
N LYS A 38 -1.56 -0.89 4.57
CA LYS A 38 -2.35 -0.79 3.34
C LYS A 38 -1.44 -0.65 2.11
N GLU A 39 -0.39 0.15 2.21
CA GLU A 39 0.55 0.34 1.12
C GLU A 39 1.34 -0.93 0.81
N VAL A 40 1.82 -1.65 1.84
CA VAL A 40 2.44 -2.98 1.66
C VAL A 40 1.49 -3.93 0.92
N ILE A 41 0.21 -3.99 1.30
CA ILE A 41 -0.79 -4.83 0.63
C ILE A 41 -0.98 -4.42 -0.84
N GLU A 42 -1.04 -3.13 -1.14
CA GLU A 42 -1.17 -2.66 -2.52
C GLU A 42 0.06 -3.01 -3.37
N ILE A 43 1.27 -2.84 -2.82
CA ILE A 43 2.52 -3.28 -3.45
C ILE A 43 2.48 -4.79 -3.71
N PHE A 44 2.00 -5.59 -2.75
CA PHE A 44 1.83 -7.02 -2.92
C PHE A 44 0.91 -7.33 -4.10
N LYS A 45 -0.28 -6.73 -4.16
CA LYS A 45 -1.24 -6.95 -5.26
C LYS A 45 -0.68 -6.56 -6.62
N GLN A 46 0.08 -5.46 -6.67
CA GLN A 46 0.65 -4.91 -7.91
C GLN A 46 1.81 -5.73 -8.45
N ASN A 47 2.53 -6.47 -7.63
CA ASN A 47 3.76 -7.15 -8.05
C ASN A 47 3.66 -8.69 -7.99
N ASN A 48 2.74 -9.27 -7.21
CA ASN A 48 2.65 -10.73 -7.09
C ASN A 48 1.90 -11.34 -8.28
N LEU A 49 2.61 -12.06 -9.15
CA LEU A 49 2.00 -12.67 -10.35
C LEU A 49 0.89 -13.67 -10.01
N ASN A 50 1.07 -14.49 -8.97
CA ASN A 50 0.04 -15.46 -8.59
C ASN A 50 -1.23 -14.78 -8.11
N TYR A 51 -1.09 -13.70 -7.32
CA TYR A 51 -2.22 -12.90 -6.91
C TYR A 51 -2.98 -12.32 -8.10
N LYS A 52 -2.26 -11.80 -9.11
CA LYS A 52 -2.89 -11.28 -10.34
C LYS A 52 -3.63 -12.33 -11.16
N LEU A 53 -3.27 -13.61 -11.00
CA LEU A 53 -3.96 -14.73 -11.64
C LEU A 53 -5.21 -15.19 -10.87
N LEU A 54 -5.40 -14.73 -9.63
CA LEU A 54 -6.60 -15.02 -8.87
C LEU A 54 -7.76 -14.16 -9.35
N ASP A 55 -8.95 -14.74 -9.39
CA ASP A 55 -10.19 -13.97 -9.48
C ASP A 55 -10.33 -13.10 -8.23
N GLU A 56 -10.51 -11.79 -8.37
CA GLU A 56 -10.68 -10.87 -7.25
C GLU A 56 -11.84 -11.28 -6.33
N ASN A 57 -12.87 -11.94 -6.90
CA ASN A 57 -13.99 -12.44 -6.12
C ASN A 57 -13.63 -13.66 -5.26
N SER A 58 -12.55 -14.37 -5.59
CA SER A 58 -12.04 -15.53 -4.84
C SER A 58 -11.30 -15.16 -3.55
N ILE A 59 -11.06 -13.88 -3.28
CA ILE A 59 -10.42 -13.41 -2.05
C ILE A 59 -11.41 -12.66 -1.16
N SER A 60 -11.50 -13.06 0.11
CA SER A 60 -12.37 -12.46 1.12
C SER A 60 -11.71 -11.31 1.85
N ASN A 61 -10.42 -11.45 2.14
CA ASN A 61 -9.66 -10.45 2.88
C ASN A 61 -8.15 -10.63 2.65
N ILE A 62 -7.42 -9.54 2.76
CA ILE A 62 -5.96 -9.50 2.80
C ILE A 62 -5.57 -8.50 3.88
N TYR A 63 -4.69 -8.90 4.78
CA TYR A 63 -4.23 -8.03 5.85
C TYR A 63 -2.85 -8.46 6.35
N ILE A 64 -2.20 -7.61 7.14
CA ILE A 64 -0.94 -7.93 7.80
C ILE A 64 -1.22 -8.20 9.28
N GLU A 65 -0.81 -9.37 9.75
CA GLU A 65 -0.81 -9.77 11.15
C GLU A 65 0.59 -9.60 11.73
N SER A 66 0.68 -9.47 13.05
CA SER A 66 1.96 -9.45 13.78
C SER A 66 2.99 -8.41 13.31
N SER A 67 2.53 -7.33 12.66
CA SER A 67 3.40 -6.24 12.22
C SER A 67 4.18 -5.66 13.40
N ARG A 68 5.50 -5.65 13.30
CA ARG A 68 6.41 -5.11 14.31
C ARG A 68 7.59 -4.37 13.68
N THR A 69 8.15 -3.43 14.42
CA THR A 69 9.44 -2.81 14.09
C THR A 69 10.56 -3.77 14.44
N SER A 70 11.39 -4.12 13.45
CA SER A 70 12.62 -4.88 13.66
C SER A 70 13.82 -3.96 13.91
N ASP A 71 13.85 -2.79 13.27
CA ASP A 71 14.91 -1.78 13.44
C ASP A 71 14.41 -0.36 13.14
N TYR A 72 15.12 0.66 13.64
CA TYR A 72 14.85 2.06 13.32
C TYR A 72 16.14 2.87 13.15
N ASP A 73 16.33 3.42 11.95
CA ASP A 73 17.44 4.32 11.64
C ASP A 73 17.02 5.78 11.85
N ASP A 74 17.50 6.36 12.96
CA ASP A 74 17.16 7.74 13.33
C ASP A 74 17.79 8.80 12.41
N LYS A 75 18.85 8.48 11.67
CA LYS A 75 19.51 9.44 10.76
C LYS A 75 18.67 9.73 9.55
N ILE A 76 18.04 8.70 9.00
CA ILE A 76 17.18 8.80 7.81
C ILE A 76 15.70 8.65 8.14
N LYS A 77 15.35 8.57 9.43
CA LYS A 77 13.97 8.36 9.91
C LYS A 77 13.32 7.19 9.16
N LYS A 78 13.93 6.01 9.23
CA LYS A 78 13.45 4.81 8.53
C LYS A 78 13.12 3.71 9.53
N TYR A 79 11.90 3.17 9.46
CA TYR A 79 11.56 1.93 10.15
C TYR A 79 11.84 0.74 9.24
N SER A 80 12.48 -0.29 9.78
CA SER A 80 12.48 -1.64 9.23
C SER A 80 11.42 -2.45 9.99
N CYS A 81 10.62 -3.20 9.25
CA CYS A 81 9.41 -3.84 9.73
C CYS A 81 9.37 -5.29 9.30
N GLU A 82 8.71 -6.11 10.11
CA GLU A 82 8.39 -7.50 9.83
C GLU A 82 6.91 -7.75 10.12
N GLY A 83 6.27 -8.62 9.34
CA GLY A 83 4.90 -9.06 9.61
C GLY A 83 4.51 -10.28 8.79
N ASP A 84 3.31 -10.77 9.02
CA ASP A 84 2.73 -11.88 8.27
C ASP A 84 1.60 -11.36 7.38
N LEU A 85 1.79 -11.34 6.06
CA LEU A 85 0.71 -11.09 5.12
C LEU A 85 -0.20 -12.30 5.05
N VAL A 86 -1.47 -12.11 5.42
CA VAL A 86 -2.50 -13.15 5.44
C VAL A 86 -3.50 -12.92 4.32
N ILE A 87 -3.71 -13.93 3.47
CA ILE A 87 -4.69 -13.93 2.39
C ILE A 87 -5.76 -14.96 2.71
N LYS A 88 -7.03 -14.53 2.75
CA LYS A 88 -8.18 -15.38 3.05
C LYS A 88 -9.01 -15.63 1.81
N PRO A 89 -9.00 -16.83 1.21
CA PRO A 89 -9.85 -17.15 0.07
C PRO A 89 -11.34 -17.23 0.46
N LYS A 90 -12.22 -16.80 -0.44
CA LYS A 90 -13.63 -17.19 -0.46
C LYS A 90 -13.74 -18.57 -1.09
N LYS A 91 -14.58 -19.43 -0.51
CA LYS A 91 -14.99 -20.66 -1.19
C LYS A 91 -16.44 -20.51 -1.62
N THR A 92 -16.64 -20.57 -2.93
CA THR A 92 -17.97 -20.63 -3.55
C THR A 92 -18.32 -22.10 -3.80
N GLY A 93 -19.52 -22.49 -3.40
CA GLY A 93 -20.12 -23.77 -3.71
C GLY A 93 -21.49 -23.55 -4.34
N PHE A 94 -22.00 -24.58 -4.99
CA PHE A 94 -23.36 -24.59 -5.51
C PHE A 94 -24.15 -25.68 -4.79
N TYR A 95 -25.38 -25.38 -4.39
CA TYR A 95 -26.35 -26.42 -4.03
C TYR A 95 -27.58 -26.28 -4.92
N GLY A 96 -28.09 -27.43 -5.38
CA GLY A 96 -29.35 -27.51 -6.10
C GLY A 96 -30.47 -27.93 -5.16
N LYS A 97 -31.67 -27.38 -5.37
CA LYS A 97 -32.87 -27.89 -4.70
C LYS A 97 -33.31 -29.16 -5.44
N SER A 98 -33.45 -30.27 -4.71
CA SER A 98 -33.86 -31.54 -5.31
C SER A 98 -35.20 -31.38 -6.06
N GLY A 99 -35.22 -31.74 -7.35
CA GLY A 99 -36.40 -31.60 -8.21
C GLY A 99 -36.57 -30.24 -8.91
N SER A 100 -35.61 -29.31 -8.81
CA SER A 100 -35.56 -28.10 -9.63
C SER A 100 -34.25 -27.96 -10.40
N ASN A 101 -34.27 -27.18 -11.49
CA ASN A 101 -33.08 -26.78 -12.24
C ASN A 101 -32.41 -25.52 -11.63
N GLU A 102 -32.81 -25.12 -10.42
CA GLU A 102 -32.28 -23.93 -9.76
C GLU A 102 -30.99 -24.28 -9.00
N LEU A 103 -29.90 -23.61 -9.37
CA LEU A 103 -28.63 -23.65 -8.65
C LEU A 103 -28.50 -22.38 -7.81
N TYR A 104 -28.23 -22.55 -6.52
CA TYR A 104 -27.92 -21.44 -5.62
C TYR A 104 -26.43 -21.44 -5.32
N GLU A 105 -25.78 -20.32 -5.59
CA GLU A 105 -24.42 -20.07 -5.16
C GLU A 105 -24.41 -19.73 -3.66
N TYR A 106 -23.53 -20.36 -2.90
CA TYR A 106 -23.27 -20.00 -1.52
C TYR A 106 -21.79 -19.77 -1.30
N THR A 107 -21.46 -18.71 -0.59
CA THR A 107 -20.08 -18.40 -0.19
C THR A 107 -19.92 -18.71 1.29
N TYR A 108 -18.92 -19.52 1.64
CA TYR A 108 -18.51 -19.70 3.03
C TYR A 108 -17.07 -19.26 3.23
N LYS A 109 -16.76 -18.80 4.44
CA LYS A 109 -15.39 -18.51 4.85
C LYS A 109 -14.63 -19.84 4.91
N ASN A 110 -13.64 -19.99 4.04
CA ASN A 110 -12.76 -21.15 4.09
C ASN A 110 -11.86 -21.02 5.33
N SER A 111 -11.54 -22.12 6.00
CA SER A 111 -10.68 -22.12 7.19
C SER A 111 -9.18 -22.05 6.83
N TYR A 112 -8.83 -22.17 5.55
CA TYR A 112 -7.46 -22.11 5.08
C TYR A 112 -7.07 -20.66 4.82
N GLU A 113 -5.96 -20.24 5.40
CA GLU A 113 -5.34 -18.93 5.20
C GLU A 113 -3.97 -19.15 4.57
N TYR A 114 -3.60 -18.31 3.60
CA TYR A 114 -2.24 -18.26 3.10
C TYR A 114 -1.47 -17.21 3.87
N ARG A 115 -0.25 -17.53 4.30
CA ARG A 115 0.60 -16.66 5.10
C ARG A 115 1.96 -16.51 4.44
N CYS A 116 2.40 -15.27 4.26
CA CYS A 116 3.73 -14.92 3.77
C CYS A 116 4.42 -14.07 4.81
N ASN A 117 5.67 -14.37 5.15
CA ASN A 117 6.45 -13.46 5.97
C ASN A 117 6.92 -12.30 5.08
N VAL A 118 6.73 -11.09 5.57
CA VAL A 118 7.00 -9.86 4.83
C VAL A 118 7.92 -8.99 5.66
N GLU A 119 9.02 -8.62 5.05
CA GLU A 119 9.90 -7.57 5.54
C GLU A 119 9.60 -6.31 4.73
N TYR A 120 9.50 -5.16 5.39
CA TYR A 120 9.27 -3.92 4.69
C TYR A 120 9.90 -2.73 5.40
N THR A 121 10.11 -1.64 4.68
CA THR A 121 10.58 -0.38 5.27
C THR A 121 9.51 0.69 5.17
N SER A 122 9.51 1.63 6.11
CA SER A 122 8.64 2.80 6.10
C SER A 122 9.52 4.04 6.26
N GLN A 123 9.56 4.89 5.24
CA GLN A 123 10.38 6.12 5.22
C GLN A 123 9.69 7.23 4.42
N PHE A 124 10.15 8.47 4.59
CA PHE A 124 9.80 9.58 3.70
C PHE A 124 10.87 9.77 2.62
N ALA A 125 10.48 9.74 1.35
CA ALA A 125 11.26 10.27 0.24
C ALA A 125 11.01 11.78 0.10
N ASP A 126 12.09 12.55 -0.05
CA ASP A 126 12.10 13.99 -0.31
C ASP A 126 11.09 14.80 0.51
N ASN A 127 11.23 14.72 1.84
CA ASN A 127 10.53 15.55 2.85
C ASN A 127 9.00 15.55 2.80
N SER A 128 8.34 14.58 2.16
CA SER A 128 6.86 14.50 2.20
C SER A 128 6.21 13.21 1.72
N LYS A 129 6.87 12.40 0.90
CA LYS A 129 6.24 11.20 0.32
C LYS A 129 6.59 9.96 1.11
N HIS A 130 5.61 9.38 1.77
CA HIS A 130 5.78 8.07 2.40
C HIS A 130 6.03 7.02 1.31
N TYR A 131 7.00 6.14 1.52
CA TYR A 131 7.30 5.03 0.64
C TYR A 131 7.52 3.77 1.46
N VAL A 132 7.03 2.67 0.92
CA VAL A 132 7.21 1.32 1.44
C VAL A 132 7.97 0.48 0.43
N GLU A 133 9.10 -0.09 0.85
CA GLU A 133 9.76 -1.17 0.12
C GLU A 133 9.47 -2.47 0.86
N SER A 134 9.22 -3.58 0.15
CA SER A 134 8.89 -4.85 0.80
C SER A 134 9.58 -6.03 0.12
N THR A 135 10.24 -6.86 0.92
CA THR A 135 10.81 -8.17 0.56
C THR A 135 9.94 -9.27 1.18
N TYR A 136 9.69 -10.36 0.45
CA TYR A 136 8.77 -11.41 0.87
C TYR A 136 9.50 -12.75 0.85
N ASP A 137 9.53 -13.44 2.00
CA ASP A 137 10.07 -14.79 2.08
C ASP A 137 8.92 -15.80 2.21
N ALA A 138 8.94 -16.81 1.34
CA ALA A 138 7.82 -17.71 1.12
C ALA A 138 7.95 -18.97 1.98
N ASN A 139 7.13 -19.09 3.04
CA ASN A 139 6.84 -20.40 3.61
C ASN A 139 5.66 -21.04 2.86
N TYR A 140 5.97 -22.17 2.21
CA TYR A 140 5.15 -22.86 1.23
C TYR A 140 3.91 -23.54 1.87
N TYR A 141 2.70 -23.15 1.47
CA TYR A 141 1.50 -24.00 1.60
C TYR A 141 0.65 -23.91 0.32
N ARG A 142 0.79 -24.94 -0.53
CA ARG A 142 0.01 -25.28 -1.75
C ARG A 142 -0.70 -24.13 -2.48
N GLY A 143 -0.05 -23.60 -3.52
CA GLY A 143 -0.73 -22.96 -4.67
C GLY A 143 -0.52 -21.45 -4.84
N LEU A 144 -0.08 -20.74 -3.79
CA LEU A 144 0.34 -19.33 -3.89
C LEU A 144 1.80 -19.23 -3.42
N SER A 145 2.72 -18.86 -4.31
CA SER A 145 4.08 -18.50 -3.89
C SER A 145 4.12 -17.03 -3.49
N CYS A 146 4.76 -16.73 -2.35
CA CYS A 146 5.07 -15.36 -1.94
C CYS A 146 6.19 -14.74 -2.79
N GLN A 147 6.63 -15.43 -3.85
CA GLN A 147 7.63 -14.95 -4.79
C GLN A 147 7.02 -13.93 -5.76
N PHE A 148 7.77 -12.87 -5.99
CA PHE A 148 7.50 -11.77 -6.91
C PHE A 148 8.46 -11.88 -8.10
N TYR A 149 7.98 -11.56 -9.30
CA TYR A 149 8.78 -11.50 -10.54
C TYR A 149 8.54 -10.17 -11.25
#